data_AF-A0A2Z6LNL7-F1
#
_entry.id   AF-A0A2Z6LNL7-F1
#
_cell.length_a   1.000
_cell.length_b   1.000
_cell.length_c   1.000
_cell.angle_alpha   90.00
_cell.angle_beta   90.00
_cell.angle_gamma   90.00
#
_symmetry.space_group_name_H-M   'P 1'
#
loop_
_entity.id
_entity.type
_entity.pdbx_description
1 polymer ?
#
loop_
_entity_poly.entity_id
_entity_poly.type
_entity_poly.pdbx_seq_one_letter_code
_entity_poly.pdbx_strand_id
1 'polypeptide(L)'
;MARTKQTARKSTGGKAPRKQLATKAARKSAPATGGVKKPHRFRPGTVALREIRKYQKSTELLIRKLPFQRLVREIAQDFKTDLRFQSSAVSALQEAAEAYLVGLFEDTNLCAIHAKRVTIMPKDIQLARRIRECCRDYIEAFDYVKRDFGVYIDDSKIFRALKEAREVVEGRLREGYSMAKFGTMLPI
;
A
#
# COMPACT_ATOMS: atom_id res chain seq x y z
N MET A 1 22.82 -6.50 67.54
CA MET A 1 22.60 -7.58 66.55
C MET A 1 21.22 -7.37 65.91
N ALA A 2 21.18 -7.05 64.61
CA ALA A 2 19.92 -6.81 63.89
C ALA A 2 19.46 -8.10 63.19
N ARG A 3 18.23 -8.52 63.49
CA ARG A 3 17.59 -9.77 63.04
C ARG A 3 17.34 -9.73 61.53
N THR A 4 18.09 -10.49 60.75
CA THR A 4 17.84 -10.72 59.32
C THR A 4 16.57 -11.55 59.13
N LYS A 5 15.54 -10.95 58.54
CA LYS A 5 14.28 -11.63 58.21
C LYS A 5 14.48 -12.42 56.91
N GLN A 6 14.97 -13.65 57.00
CA GLN A 6 14.95 -14.59 55.87
C GLN A 6 13.49 -14.96 55.57
N THR A 7 12.94 -14.45 54.47
CA THR A 7 11.73 -15.02 53.88
C THR A 7 12.16 -16.10 52.90
N ALA A 8 11.93 -17.37 53.24
CA ALA A 8 12.16 -18.51 52.36
C ALA A 8 11.31 -18.36 51.09
N ARG A 9 11.91 -17.91 49.99
CA ARG A 9 11.29 -17.99 48.67
C ARG A 9 11.48 -19.42 48.16
N LYS A 10 10.38 -20.18 48.05
CA LYS A 10 10.41 -21.54 47.50
C LYS A 10 11.04 -21.53 46.11
N SER A 11 12.13 -22.28 45.97
CA SER A 11 12.85 -22.54 44.73
C SER A 11 12.52 -23.94 44.22
N THR A 12 11.34 -24.10 43.61
CA THR A 12 10.99 -25.22 42.70
C THR A 12 9.83 -24.68 41.83
N GLY A 13 9.89 -24.64 40.51
CA GLY A 13 10.43 -25.64 39.60
C GLY A 13 9.35 -26.70 39.35
N GLY A 14 8.58 -26.56 38.27
CA GLY A 14 7.76 -27.62 37.66
C GLY A 14 6.48 -28.05 38.42
N LYS A 15 5.34 -28.05 37.73
CA LYS A 15 4.10 -28.71 38.21
C LYS A 15 4.35 -30.21 38.42
N ALA A 16 3.90 -30.74 39.56
CA ALA A 16 3.84 -32.19 39.78
C ALA A 16 2.88 -32.89 38.80
N PRO A 17 3.16 -34.14 38.36
CA PRO A 17 2.30 -34.85 37.42
C PRO A 17 1.02 -35.29 38.13
N ARG A 18 -0.13 -34.75 37.73
CA ARG A 18 -1.43 -35.12 38.30
C ARG A 18 -2.04 -36.26 37.49
N LYS A 19 -2.47 -37.29 38.23
CA LYS A 19 -3.24 -38.48 37.81
C LYS A 19 -4.36 -38.10 36.82
N GLN A 20 -4.46 -38.83 35.71
CA GLN A 20 -5.45 -38.61 34.65
C GLN A 20 -6.88 -38.79 35.18
N LEU A 21 -7.64 -37.70 35.21
CA LEU A 21 -9.09 -37.71 35.22
C LEU A 21 -9.53 -36.69 34.17
N ALA A 22 -10.34 -37.14 33.22
CA ALA A 22 -10.86 -36.33 32.13
C ALA A 22 -11.63 -35.13 32.69
N THR A 23 -11.07 -33.94 32.56
CA THR A 23 -11.77 -32.69 32.85
C THR A 23 -11.71 -31.82 31.60
N LYS A 24 -12.90 -31.57 31.03
CA LYS A 24 -13.20 -30.51 30.05
C LYS A 24 -12.23 -29.35 30.21
N ALA A 25 -11.64 -28.90 29.10
CA ALA A 25 -10.79 -27.72 29.06
C ALA A 25 -11.58 -26.47 29.47
N ALA A 26 -11.67 -26.23 30.78
CA ALA A 26 -12.04 -24.95 31.36
C ALA A 26 -10.90 -23.98 31.01
N ARG A 27 -11.04 -23.28 29.87
CA ARG A 27 -10.25 -22.09 29.58
C ARG A 27 -10.36 -21.20 30.81
N LYS A 28 -9.22 -20.74 31.34
CA LYS A 28 -9.12 -19.86 32.51
C LYS A 28 -10.09 -18.67 32.36
N SER A 29 -11.30 -18.78 32.89
CA SER A 29 -12.11 -17.63 33.28
C SER A 29 -11.47 -17.04 34.53
N ALA A 30 -11.43 -15.71 34.57
CA ALA A 30 -10.79 -14.93 35.62
C ALA A 30 -11.29 -15.32 37.03
N PRO A 31 -10.46 -15.16 38.09
CA PRO A 31 -10.93 -15.36 39.45
C PRO A 31 -12.14 -14.45 39.74
N ALA A 32 -13.18 -15.02 40.38
CA ALA A 32 -14.46 -14.34 40.67
C ALA A 32 -14.35 -13.16 41.65
N THR A 33 -13.17 -12.92 42.22
CA THR A 33 -12.88 -11.83 43.15
C THR A 33 -11.54 -11.20 42.80
N GLY A 34 -11.59 -10.10 42.06
CA GLY A 34 -10.43 -9.34 41.61
C GLY A 34 -10.66 -8.83 40.20
N GLY A 35 -10.85 -7.51 40.07
CA GLY A 35 -11.22 -6.85 38.82
C GLY A 35 -10.43 -7.39 37.62
N VAL A 36 -11.16 -7.73 36.55
CA VAL A 36 -10.59 -8.21 35.29
C VAL A 36 -9.48 -7.25 34.87
N LYS A 37 -8.23 -7.75 34.75
CA LYS A 37 -7.12 -6.93 34.25
C LYS A 37 -7.54 -6.33 32.91
N LYS A 38 -7.48 -4.99 32.81
CA LYS A 38 -7.81 -4.30 31.57
C LYS A 38 -6.97 -4.90 30.43
N PRO A 39 -7.58 -5.21 29.27
CA PRO A 39 -6.82 -5.71 28.13
C PRO A 39 -5.77 -4.67 27.74
N HIS A 40 -4.55 -5.13 27.49
CA HIS A 40 -3.45 -4.26 27.12
C HIS A 40 -3.74 -3.61 25.76
N ARG A 41 -3.73 -2.27 25.71
CA ARG A 41 -3.88 -1.48 24.48
C ARG A 41 -2.59 -0.71 24.21
N PHE A 42 -2.05 -0.87 23.00
CA PHE A 42 -0.90 -0.07 22.55
C PHE A 42 -1.28 1.40 22.39
N ARG A 43 -0.33 2.30 22.60
CA ARG A 43 -0.50 3.74 22.34
C ARG A 43 -0.74 3.96 20.84
N PRO A 44 -1.53 4.99 20.47
CA PRO A 44 -1.68 5.36 19.05
C PRO A 44 -0.30 5.61 18.43
N GLY A 45 -0.11 5.14 17.19
CA GLY A 45 1.19 5.17 16.49
C GLY A 45 2.11 3.98 16.75
N THR A 46 2.02 3.30 17.90
CA THR A 46 2.91 2.15 18.19
C THR A 46 2.69 0.97 17.24
N VAL A 47 1.43 0.68 16.89
CA VAL A 47 1.11 -0.40 15.95
C VAL A 47 1.47 0.02 14.52
N ALA A 48 1.16 1.26 14.13
CA ALA A 48 1.51 1.80 12.81
C ALA A 48 3.02 1.76 12.54
N LEU A 49 3.85 2.18 13.50
CA LEU A 49 5.32 2.09 13.36
C LEU A 49 5.82 0.65 13.25
N ARG A 50 5.16 -0.30 13.91
CA ARG A 50 5.49 -1.72 13.79
C ARG A 50 5.14 -2.25 12.41
N GLU A 51 3.99 -1.88 11.87
CA GLU A 51 3.53 -2.25 10.53
C GLU A 51 4.44 -1.65 9.45
N ILE A 52 4.80 -0.37 9.56
CA ILE A 52 5.75 0.29 8.64
C ILE A 52 7.07 -0.50 8.58
N ARG A 53 7.66 -0.81 9.74
CA ARG A 53 8.92 -1.59 9.79
C ARG A 53 8.77 -3.01 9.25
N LYS A 54 7.61 -3.64 9.47
CA LYS A 54 7.31 -4.97 8.93
C LYS A 54 7.28 -4.92 7.40
N TYR A 55 6.49 -4.01 6.83
CA TYR A 55 6.28 -3.92 5.39
C TYR A 55 7.49 -3.39 4.62
N GLN A 56 8.31 -2.54 5.24
CA GLN A 56 9.59 -2.13 4.65
C GLN A 56 10.64 -3.26 4.60
N LYS A 57 10.50 -4.30 5.44
CA LYS A 57 11.43 -5.44 5.45
C LYS A 57 11.01 -6.56 4.49
N SER A 58 9.72 -6.66 4.19
CA SER A 58 9.15 -7.67 3.30
C SER A 58 8.93 -7.12 1.89
N THR A 59 8.93 -8.00 0.90
CA THR A 59 8.58 -7.67 -0.49
C THR A 59 7.26 -8.34 -0.93
N GLU A 60 6.41 -8.69 0.03
CA GLU A 60 5.11 -9.32 -0.25
C GLU A 60 4.13 -8.32 -0.88
N LEU A 61 3.35 -8.78 -1.86
CA LEU A 61 2.27 -7.99 -2.44
C LEU A 61 1.15 -7.79 -1.42
N LEU A 62 0.71 -6.56 -1.24
CA LEU A 62 -0.26 -6.15 -0.22
C LEU A 62 -1.71 -6.18 -0.75
N ILE A 63 -1.89 -6.03 -2.06
CA ILE A 63 -3.22 -6.10 -2.68
C ILE A 63 -3.60 -7.56 -2.89
N ARG A 64 -4.85 -7.91 -2.54
CA ARG A 64 -5.38 -9.26 -2.77
C ARG A 64 -5.45 -9.53 -4.28
N LYS A 65 -4.88 -10.67 -4.70
CA LYS A 65 -4.78 -11.07 -6.13
C LYS A 65 -6.12 -11.12 -6.87
N LEU A 66 -7.17 -11.72 -6.27
CA LEU A 66 -8.46 -11.90 -6.96
C LEU A 66 -9.21 -10.57 -7.22
N PRO A 67 -9.37 -9.66 -6.24
CA PRO A 67 -9.91 -8.31 -6.51
C PRO A 67 -9.11 -7.53 -7.56
N PHE A 68 -7.77 -7.55 -7.48
CA PHE A 68 -6.92 -6.87 -8.46
C PHE A 68 -7.13 -7.42 -9.87
N GLN A 69 -7.18 -8.74 -10.01
CA GLN A 69 -7.45 -9.40 -11.29
C GLN A 69 -8.82 -9.02 -11.86
N ARG A 70 -9.86 -8.89 -11.02
CA ARG A 70 -11.20 -8.45 -11.46
C ARG A 70 -11.15 -7.02 -11.99
N LEU A 71 -10.48 -6.13 -11.27
CA LEU A 71 -10.30 -4.73 -11.69
C LEU A 71 -9.55 -4.62 -13.02
N VAL A 72 -8.47 -5.38 -13.20
CA VAL A 72 -7.72 -5.40 -14.48
C VAL A 72 -8.62 -5.84 -15.64
N ARG A 73 -9.47 -6.84 -15.43
CA ARG A 73 -10.39 -7.33 -16.46
C ARG A 73 -11.52 -6.35 -16.75
N GLU A 74 -12.05 -5.69 -15.72
CA GLU A 74 -13.06 -4.63 -15.84
C GLU A 74 -12.55 -3.50 -16.72
N ILE A 75 -11.37 -2.94 -16.40
CA ILE A 75 -10.74 -1.86 -17.18
C ILE A 75 -10.45 -2.32 -18.61
N ALA A 76 -9.94 -3.54 -18.79
CA ALA A 76 -9.59 -4.05 -20.11
C ALA A 76 -10.81 -4.23 -21.03
N GLN A 77 -11.96 -4.57 -20.46
CA GLN A 77 -13.21 -4.77 -21.20
C GLN A 77 -13.67 -3.49 -21.90
N ASP A 78 -13.43 -2.32 -21.30
CA ASP A 78 -13.76 -1.02 -21.88
C ASP A 78 -12.96 -0.74 -23.17
N PHE A 79 -11.79 -1.37 -23.33
CA PHE A 79 -10.94 -1.17 -24.50
C PHE A 79 -11.20 -2.18 -25.61
N LYS A 80 -11.33 -3.45 -25.24
CA LYS A 80 -11.56 -4.56 -26.17
C LYS A 80 -12.22 -5.73 -25.44
N THR A 81 -13.31 -6.22 -26.02
CA THR A 81 -14.01 -7.40 -25.52
C THR A 81 -13.18 -8.67 -25.76
N ASP A 82 -13.36 -9.68 -24.89
CA ASP A 82 -12.77 -11.03 -25.01
C ASP A 82 -11.24 -11.13 -24.91
N LEU A 83 -10.62 -10.23 -24.13
CA LEU A 83 -9.19 -10.30 -23.83
C LEU A 83 -8.85 -11.45 -22.86
N ARG A 84 -7.88 -12.29 -23.25
CA ARG A 84 -7.28 -13.32 -22.40
C ARG A 84 -5.99 -12.81 -21.79
N PHE A 85 -5.90 -12.89 -20.46
CA PHE A 85 -4.70 -12.50 -19.70
C PHE A 85 -3.89 -13.72 -19.28
N GLN A 86 -2.58 -13.66 -19.50
CA GLN A 86 -1.63 -14.58 -18.89
C GLN A 86 -1.52 -14.29 -17.38
N SER A 87 -1.29 -15.32 -16.57
CA SER A 87 -1.12 -15.17 -15.12
C SER A 87 0.08 -14.29 -14.74
N SER A 88 1.18 -14.39 -15.49
CA SER A 88 2.37 -13.56 -15.32
C SER A 88 2.09 -12.09 -15.64
N ALA A 89 1.30 -11.79 -16.68
CA ALA A 89 0.93 -10.42 -17.05
C ALA A 89 0.13 -9.72 -15.93
N VAL A 90 -0.83 -10.42 -15.33
CA VAL A 90 -1.60 -9.86 -14.19
C VAL A 90 -0.69 -9.63 -12.98
N SER A 91 0.28 -10.51 -12.76
CA SER A 91 1.23 -10.37 -11.64
C SER A 91 2.18 -9.19 -11.87
N ALA A 92 2.68 -9.00 -13.09
CA ALA A 92 3.51 -7.86 -13.46
C ALA A 92 2.76 -6.53 -13.33
N LEU A 93 1.49 -6.49 -13.75
CA LEU A 93 0.64 -5.31 -13.54
C LEU A 93 0.45 -5.00 -12.06
N GLN A 94 0.31 -6.02 -11.22
CA GLN A 94 0.18 -5.85 -9.77
C GLN A 94 1.47 -5.30 -9.15
N GLU A 95 2.62 -5.87 -9.49
CA GLU A 95 3.93 -5.40 -9.03
C GLU A 95 4.17 -3.94 -9.40
N ALA A 96 3.91 -3.57 -10.67
CA ALA A 96 4.06 -2.20 -11.14
C ALA A 96 3.10 -1.22 -10.42
N ALA A 97 1.84 -1.63 -10.22
CA ALA A 97 0.84 -0.81 -9.55
C ALA A 97 1.20 -0.57 -8.07
N GLU A 98 1.60 -1.62 -7.34
CA GLU A 98 2.00 -1.48 -5.93
C GLU A 98 3.28 -0.66 -5.78
N ALA A 99 4.29 -0.87 -6.63
CA ALA A 99 5.50 -0.07 -6.63
C ALA A 99 5.21 1.42 -6.88
N TYR A 100 4.33 1.73 -7.85
CA TYR A 100 3.91 3.11 -8.13
C TYR A 100 3.22 3.75 -6.92
N LEU A 101 2.29 3.03 -6.28
CA LEU A 101 1.55 3.53 -5.12
C LEU A 101 2.47 3.75 -3.91
N VAL A 102 3.41 2.83 -3.64
CA VAL A 102 4.40 2.99 -2.56
C VAL A 102 5.22 4.26 -2.78
N GLY A 103 5.78 4.44 -3.98
CA GLY A 103 6.52 5.66 -4.31
C GLY A 103 5.65 6.90 -4.17
N LEU A 104 4.38 6.87 -4.61
CA LEU A 104 3.48 8.01 -4.48
C LEU A 104 3.22 8.37 -3.00
N PHE A 105 3.07 7.37 -2.14
CA PHE A 105 2.89 7.59 -0.70
C PHE A 105 4.14 8.13 -0.02
N GLU A 106 5.34 7.77 -0.48
CA GLU A 106 6.59 8.37 0.00
C GLU A 106 6.61 9.88 -0.25
N ASP A 107 6.34 10.31 -1.49
CA ASP A 107 6.29 11.74 -1.84
C ASP A 107 5.15 12.48 -1.14
N THR A 108 3.99 11.83 -1.03
CA THR A 108 2.83 12.37 -0.31
C THR A 108 3.17 12.57 1.17
N ASN A 109 3.91 11.65 1.77
CA ASN A 109 4.35 11.75 3.15
C ASN A 109 5.35 12.91 3.34
N LEU A 110 6.27 13.12 2.38
CA LEU A 110 7.15 14.30 2.39
C LEU A 110 6.36 15.61 2.29
N CYS A 111 5.31 15.66 1.44
CA CYS A 111 4.42 16.82 1.35
C CYS A 111 3.66 17.08 2.66
N ALA A 112 3.20 16.04 3.34
CA ALA A 112 2.54 16.17 4.63
C ALA A 112 3.50 16.70 5.72
N ILE A 113 4.72 16.18 5.77
CA ILE A 113 5.78 16.62 6.70
C ILE A 113 6.17 18.07 6.42
N HIS A 114 6.29 18.46 5.14
CA HIS A 114 6.56 19.85 4.73
C HIS A 114 5.49 20.81 5.28
N ALA A 115 4.23 20.37 5.33
CA ALA A 115 3.12 21.11 5.93
C ALA A 115 2.97 20.90 7.45
N LYS A 116 4.00 20.40 8.15
CA LYS A 116 4.03 20.13 9.60
C LYS A 116 2.93 19.18 10.10
N ARG A 117 2.50 18.24 9.26
CA ARG A 117 1.49 17.20 9.59
C ARG A 117 2.10 15.80 9.52
N VAL A 118 1.48 14.87 10.25
CA VAL A 118 1.82 13.44 10.21
C VAL A 118 0.77 12.63 9.41
N THR A 119 -0.45 13.16 9.30
CA THR A 119 -1.53 12.53 8.53
C THR A 119 -1.54 13.05 7.10
N ILE A 120 -1.39 12.14 6.13
CA ILE A 120 -1.54 12.43 4.71
C ILE A 120 -2.99 12.80 4.37
N MET A 121 -3.16 13.74 3.44
CA MET A 121 -4.46 14.23 2.97
C MET A 121 -4.53 14.19 1.44
N PRO A 122 -5.74 14.23 0.83
CA PRO A 122 -5.88 14.24 -0.63
C PRO A 122 -5.10 15.37 -1.33
N LYS A 123 -5.00 16.54 -0.70
CA LYS A 123 -4.20 17.68 -1.20
C LYS A 123 -2.70 17.37 -1.31
N ASP A 124 -2.18 16.50 -0.44
CA ASP A 124 -0.77 16.10 -0.47
C ASP A 124 -0.52 15.17 -1.67
N ILE A 125 -1.48 14.29 -1.98
CA ILE A 125 -1.44 13.41 -3.15
C ILE A 125 -1.53 14.24 -4.43
N GLN A 126 -2.45 15.20 -4.49
CA GLN A 126 -2.59 16.10 -5.63
C GLN A 126 -1.31 16.91 -5.88
N LEU A 127 -0.68 17.42 -4.82
CA LEU A 127 0.58 18.15 -4.90
C LEU A 127 1.71 17.23 -5.39
N ALA A 128 1.87 16.05 -4.78
CA ALA A 128 2.88 15.07 -5.18
C ALA A 128 2.73 14.66 -6.66
N ARG A 129 1.50 14.42 -7.11
CA ARG A 129 1.20 14.14 -8.52
C ARG A 129 1.56 15.31 -9.44
N ARG A 130 1.20 16.54 -9.08
CA ARG A 130 1.52 17.73 -9.88
C ARG A 130 3.03 17.94 -10.01
N ILE A 131 3.78 17.75 -8.92
CA ILE A 131 5.26 17.86 -8.94
C ILE A 131 5.87 16.76 -9.81
N ARG A 132 5.39 15.52 -9.68
CA ARG A 132 5.82 14.40 -10.55
C ARG A 132 5.54 14.64 -12.02
N GLU A 133 4.37 15.19 -12.33
CA GLU A 133 3.96 15.52 -13.71
C GLU A 133 4.80 16.69 -14.26
N CYS A 134 5.11 17.73 -13.48
CA CYS A 134 6.03 18.81 -13.89
C CYS A 134 7.47 18.32 -14.12
N CYS A 135 7.94 17.30 -13.38
CA CYS A 135 9.24 16.68 -13.66
C CYS A 135 9.21 15.75 -14.89
N ARG A 136 8.03 15.30 -15.35
CA ARG A 136 7.90 14.52 -16.59
C ARG A 136 8.14 15.42 -17.81
N ASP A 137 7.78 16.70 -17.74
CA ASP A 137 8.14 17.70 -18.76
C ASP A 137 9.66 17.97 -18.79
N TYR A 138 10.34 17.89 -17.64
CA TYR A 138 11.81 17.92 -17.58
C TYR A 138 12.48 16.61 -17.96
N ILE A 139 11.81 15.45 -17.89
CA ILE A 139 12.33 14.17 -18.41
C ILE A 139 12.19 14.12 -19.94
N GLU A 140 11.17 14.73 -20.54
CA GLU A 140 11.16 14.96 -21.99
C GLU A 140 12.28 15.92 -22.41
N ALA A 141 12.61 16.92 -21.58
CA ALA A 141 13.81 17.75 -21.79
C ALA A 141 15.13 17.00 -21.50
N PHE A 142 15.15 16.02 -20.60
CA PHE A 142 16.31 15.17 -20.32
C PHE A 142 16.49 14.05 -21.36
N ASP A 143 15.43 13.61 -22.03
CA ASP A 143 15.52 12.77 -23.24
C ASP A 143 16.12 13.55 -24.42
N TYR A 144 16.05 14.89 -24.41
CA TYR A 144 16.81 15.76 -25.30
C TYR A 144 18.32 15.74 -24.97
N VAL A 145 18.70 15.71 -23.68
CA VAL A 145 20.12 15.67 -23.23
C VAL A 145 20.71 14.25 -23.25
N LYS A 146 19.91 13.20 -23.04
CA LYS A 146 20.33 11.79 -23.13
C LYS A 146 20.65 11.34 -24.55
N ARG A 147 20.12 12.04 -25.57
CA ARG A 147 20.53 11.83 -26.98
C ARG A 147 21.99 12.18 -27.23
N ASP A 148 22.57 13.11 -26.46
CA ASP A 148 23.95 13.59 -26.69
C ASP A 148 25.02 12.84 -25.87
N PHE A 149 24.66 12.11 -24.80
CA PHE A 149 25.64 11.51 -23.88
C PHE A 149 25.66 9.96 -23.81
N GLY A 150 24.96 9.24 -24.69
CA GLY A 150 25.30 7.84 -25.00
C GLY A 150 25.29 6.82 -23.85
N VAL A 151 24.53 7.03 -22.78
CA VAL A 151 24.37 6.03 -21.71
C VAL A 151 23.14 5.17 -22.00
N TYR A 152 23.38 4.04 -22.65
CA TYR A 152 22.43 2.93 -22.83
C TYR A 152 22.07 2.34 -21.46
N ILE A 153 20.89 2.67 -20.94
CA ILE A 153 20.16 1.80 -20.01
C ILE A 153 18.95 1.31 -20.79
N ASP A 154 18.93 0.01 -21.07
CA ASP A 154 18.03 -0.64 -22.01
C ASP A 154 16.63 -0.88 -21.39
N ASP A 155 15.89 0.21 -21.12
CA ASP A 155 14.47 0.19 -20.70
C ASP A 155 13.50 0.38 -21.90
N SER A 156 13.99 0.04 -23.10
CA SER A 156 13.41 0.34 -24.41
C SER A 156 12.03 -0.30 -24.66
N LYS A 157 11.69 -1.37 -23.94
CA LYS A 157 10.44 -2.12 -24.14
C LYS A 157 9.32 -1.67 -23.20
N ILE A 158 9.64 -1.33 -21.96
CA ILE A 158 8.64 -0.97 -20.95
C ILE A 158 8.14 0.45 -21.18
N PHE A 159 9.03 1.41 -21.45
CA PHE A 159 8.63 2.80 -21.71
C PHE A 159 7.94 2.96 -23.07
N ARG A 160 8.35 2.20 -24.10
CA ARG A 160 7.66 2.21 -25.40
C ARG A 160 6.26 1.58 -25.28
N ALA A 161 6.12 0.47 -24.56
CA ALA A 161 4.81 -0.14 -24.30
C ALA A 161 3.88 0.77 -23.48
N LEU A 162 4.42 1.50 -22.49
CA LEU A 162 3.63 2.46 -21.69
C LEU A 162 3.26 3.72 -22.48
N LYS A 163 4.11 4.17 -23.42
CA LYS A 163 3.83 5.31 -24.29
C LYS A 163 2.80 4.95 -25.37
N GLU A 164 2.93 3.78 -26.00
CA GLU A 164 1.92 3.26 -26.95
C GLU A 164 0.57 3.00 -26.25
N ALA A 165 0.58 2.43 -25.04
CA ALA A 165 -0.66 2.26 -24.26
C ALA A 165 -1.31 3.60 -23.91
N ARG A 166 -0.53 4.66 -23.66
CA ARG A 166 -1.05 5.99 -23.36
C ARG A 166 -1.65 6.70 -24.58
N GLU A 167 -1.01 6.61 -25.75
CA GLU A 167 -1.51 7.22 -26.98
C GLU A 167 -2.84 6.60 -27.45
N VAL A 168 -3.02 5.28 -27.26
CA VAL A 168 -4.30 4.60 -27.56
C VAL A 168 -5.44 5.06 -26.64
N VAL A 169 -5.14 5.36 -25.36
CA VAL A 169 -6.13 5.83 -24.38
C VAL A 169 -6.45 7.32 -24.60
N GLU A 170 -5.44 8.16 -24.83
CA GLU A 170 -5.64 9.60 -25.05
C GLU A 170 -6.22 9.93 -26.44
N GLY A 171 -5.99 9.10 -27.46
CA GLY A 171 -6.62 9.22 -28.78
C GLY A 171 -8.15 9.02 -28.74
N ARG A 172 -8.64 8.05 -27.96
CA ARG A 172 -10.08 7.78 -27.80
C ARG A 172 -10.82 8.86 -27.01
N LEU A 173 -10.15 9.52 -26.07
CA LEU A 173 -10.76 10.62 -25.31
C LEU A 173 -10.97 11.88 -26.18
N ARG A 174 -10.17 12.11 -27.23
CA ARG A 174 -10.41 13.25 -28.14
C ARG A 174 -11.61 13.03 -29.07
N GLU A 175 -11.90 11.79 -29.46
CA GLU A 175 -13.09 11.48 -30.27
C GLU A 175 -14.38 11.54 -29.44
N GLY A 176 -14.34 11.16 -28.16
CA GLY A 176 -15.50 11.23 -27.25
C GLY A 176 -15.92 12.64 -26.82
N TYR A 177 -15.01 13.61 -26.82
CA TYR A 177 -15.31 15.00 -26.42
C TYR A 177 -15.74 15.93 -27.57
N SER A 178 -15.84 15.42 -28.80
CA SER A 178 -16.33 16.19 -29.97
C SER A 178 -17.88 16.22 -30.06
N MET A 179 -18.59 15.31 -29.39
CA MET A 179 -20.06 15.22 -29.48
C MET A 179 -20.85 15.97 -28.40
N ALA A 180 -20.18 16.66 -27.46
CA ALA A 180 -20.84 17.42 -26.38
C ALA A 180 -20.93 18.94 -26.62
N LYS A 181 -20.65 19.41 -27.85
CA LYS A 181 -20.84 20.80 -28.26
C LYS A 181 -21.85 20.88 -29.41
N PHE A 182 -23.14 20.76 -29.12
CA PHE A 182 -24.23 21.47 -29.83
C PHE A 182 -25.56 21.11 -29.17
N GLY A 183 -26.19 22.08 -28.51
CA GLY A 183 -27.60 21.96 -28.08
C GLY A 183 -27.85 22.16 -26.59
N THR A 184 -27.79 23.41 -26.13
CA THR A 184 -28.86 24.01 -25.31
C THR A 184 -28.68 25.52 -25.36
N MET A 185 -29.50 26.17 -26.20
CA MET A 185 -29.82 27.58 -26.06
C MET A 185 -30.46 27.78 -24.68
N LEU A 186 -29.97 28.78 -23.95
CA LEU A 186 -30.71 29.43 -22.87
C LEU A 186 -31.96 30.12 -23.45
N PRO A 187 -33.08 30.10 -22.71
CA PRO A 187 -33.61 31.38 -22.25
C PRO A 187 -33.91 31.35 -20.74
N ILE A 188 -33.21 32.19 -19.96
CA ILE A 188 -33.63 33.46 -19.33
C ILE A 188 -32.36 34.07 -18.73
#